data_AF-A0A2M8CCV6-F1
#
_entry.id   AF-A0A2M8CCV6-F1
#
_cell.length_a   1.000
_cell.length_b   1.000
_cell.length_c   1.000
_cell.angle_alpha   90.00
_cell.angle_beta   90.00
_cell.angle_gamma   90.00
#
_symmetry.space_group_name_H-M   'P 1'
#
loop_
_entity.id
_entity.type
_entity.pdbx_description
1 polymer ?
#
loop_
_entity_poly.entity_id
_entity_poly.type
_entity_poly.pdbx_seq_one_letter_code
_entity_poly.pdbx_strand_id
1 'polypeptide(L)'
;MEEKEKTKEQLIDELMKLHRQITELEKSEIRHQQIEKASTDNEEKYRILVELAADGILIETVEGRILECSTAGAKIYGYAKEEMIGL
;
A
#
# COMPACT_ATOMS: atom_id res chain seq x y z
N MET A 1 18.14 46.41 12.79
CA MET A 1 17.47 45.22 12.25
C MET A 1 15.99 45.55 12.30
N GLU A 2 15.45 46.11 11.23
CA GLU A 2 14.04 46.56 11.21
C GLU A 2 13.15 45.32 11.02
N GLU A 3 12.42 44.94 12.07
CA GLU A 3 11.27 44.04 11.92
C GLU A 3 10.25 44.74 11.03
N LYS A 4 10.09 44.24 9.81
CA LYS A 4 8.99 44.65 8.93
C LYS A 4 7.70 44.11 9.52
N GLU A 5 7.06 44.89 10.37
CA GLU A 5 5.70 44.60 10.85
C GLU A 5 4.76 44.50 9.64
N LYS A 6 4.20 43.31 9.46
CA LYS A 6 3.18 43.07 8.44
C LYS A 6 1.91 43.82 8.82
N THR A 7 1.29 44.47 7.85
CA THR A 7 -0.01 45.12 8.03
C THR A 7 -1.11 44.08 8.31
N LYS A 8 -2.21 44.51 8.92
CA LYS A 8 -3.37 43.63 9.19
C LYS A 8 -3.89 42.95 7.92
N GLU A 9 -3.93 43.65 6.79
CA GLU A 9 -4.36 43.09 5.50
C GLU A 9 -3.40 42.02 4.97
N GLN A 10 -2.08 42.23 5.13
CA GLN A 10 -1.08 41.22 4.76
C GLN A 10 -1.21 39.96 5.61
N LEU A 11 -1.47 40.10 6.92
CA LEU A 11 -1.70 38.97 7.81
C LEU A 11 -2.99 38.21 7.45
N ILE A 12 -4.06 38.92 7.07
CA ILE A 12 -5.32 38.29 6.63
C ILE A 12 -5.12 37.50 5.34
N ASP A 13 -4.40 38.05 4.35
CA ASP A 13 -4.10 37.34 3.10
C ASP A 13 -3.24 36.08 3.34
N GLU A 14 -2.24 36.19 4.21
CA GLU A 14 -1.38 35.07 4.57
C GLU A 14 -2.15 33.97 5.32
N LEU A 15 -3.03 34.35 6.26
CA LEU A 15 -3.92 33.42 6.95
C LEU A 15 -4.86 32.68 5.97
N MET A 16 -5.45 33.40 5.01
CA MET A 16 -6.31 32.77 4.00
C MET A 16 -5.53 31.77 3.12
N LYS A 17 -4.29 32.11 2.74
CA LYS A 17 -3.42 31.22 1.97
C LYS A 17 -3.05 29.96 2.75
N LEU A 18 -2.64 30.12 4.01
CA LEU A 18 -2.30 28.99 4.88
C LEU A 18 -3.50 28.09 5.14
N HIS A 19 -4.68 28.67 5.40
CA HIS A 19 -5.89 27.89 5.59
C HIS A 19 -6.23 27.06 4.35
N ARG A 20 -6.13 27.64 3.15
CA ARG A 20 -6.31 26.92 1.89
C ARG A 20 -5.31 25.78 1.73
N GLN A 21 -4.04 26.00 2.07
CA GLN A 21 -3.01 24.96 2.01
C GLN A 21 -3.30 23.81 2.98
N ILE A 22 -3.69 24.12 4.21
CA ILE A 22 -4.06 23.12 5.21
C ILE A 22 -5.21 22.25 4.70
N THR A 23 -6.28 22.85 4.16
CA THR A 23 -7.42 22.10 3.62
C THR A 23 -7.01 21.17 2.47
N GLU A 24 -6.10 21.59 1.59
CA GLU A 24 -5.63 20.73 0.49
C GLU A 24 -4.73 19.60 0.98
N LEU A 25 -3.87 19.86 1.98
CA LEU A 25 -3.04 18.84 2.61
C LEU A 25 -3.90 17.79 3.33
N GLU A 26 -4.90 18.21 4.11
CA GLU A 26 -5.83 17.30 4.79
C GLU A 26 -6.57 16.40 3.79
N LYS A 27 -7.05 16.95 2.68
CA LYS A 27 -7.67 16.15 1.60
C LYS A 27 -6.69 15.16 0.98
N SER A 28 -5.44 15.58 0.78
CA SER A 28 -4.40 14.71 0.23
C SER A 28 -4.07 13.56 1.17
N GLU A 29 -3.95 13.84 2.46
CA GLU A 29 -3.69 12.85 3.51
C GLU A 29 -4.80 11.81 3.60
N ILE A 30 -6.07 12.25 3.61
CA ILE A 30 -7.22 11.33 3.62
C ILE A 30 -7.20 10.43 2.37
N ARG A 31 -6.92 10.98 1.19
CA ARG A 31 -6.80 10.18 -0.04
C ARG A 31 -5.67 9.16 0.04
N HIS A 32 -4.51 9.56 0.58
CA HIS A 32 -3.37 8.67 0.75
C HIS A 32 -3.73 7.48 1.66
N GLN A 33 -4.28 7.77 2.83
CA GLN A 33 -4.70 6.74 3.79
C GLN A 33 -5.76 5.79 3.21
N GLN A 34 -6.69 6.30 2.40
CA GLN A 34 -7.68 5.46 1.72
C GLN A 34 -7.05 4.53 0.68
N ILE A 35 -6.08 5.02 -0.09
CA ILE A 35 -5.35 4.22 -1.09
C ILE A 35 -4.53 3.14 -0.39
N GLU A 36 -3.77 3.49 0.65
CA GLU A 36 -2.98 2.51 1.41
C GLU A 36 -3.87 1.43 2.02
N LYS A 37 -4.96 1.83 2.68
CA LYS A 37 -5.90 0.88 3.26
C LYS A 37 -6.51 -0.04 2.20
N ALA A 38 -6.93 0.51 1.06
CA ALA A 38 -7.47 -0.29 -0.03
C ALA A 38 -6.43 -1.26 -0.61
N SER A 39 -5.15 -0.86 -0.68
CA SER A 39 -4.05 -1.75 -1.10
C SER A 39 -3.90 -2.91 -0.11
N THR A 40 -3.78 -2.62 1.18
CA THR A 40 -3.64 -3.65 2.22
C THR A 40 -4.84 -4.59 2.28
N ASP A 41 -6.07 -4.06 2.21
CA ASP A 41 -7.29 -4.87 2.23
C ASP A 41 -7.37 -5.79 0.99
N ASN A 42 -6.87 -5.35 -0.15
CA ASN A 42 -6.84 -6.14 -1.38
C ASN A 42 -5.75 -7.22 -1.34
N GLU A 43 -4.56 -6.89 -0.86
CA GLU A 43 -3.47 -7.86 -0.65
C GLU A 43 -3.90 -8.98 0.30
N GLU A 44 -4.57 -8.64 1.41
CA GLU A 44 -5.10 -9.61 2.37
C GLU A 44 -6.13 -10.53 1.71
N LYS A 45 -7.10 -9.95 0.99
CA LYS A 45 -8.13 -10.72 0.28
C LYS A 45 -7.51 -11.66 -0.74
N TYR A 46 -6.55 -11.18 -1.53
CA TYR A 46 -5.84 -12.01 -2.51
C TYR A 46 -5.12 -13.17 -1.82
N ARG A 47 -4.38 -12.89 -0.75
CA ARG A 47 -3.68 -13.91 0.03
C ARG A 47 -4.64 -14.97 0.56
N ILE A 48 -5.76 -14.57 1.14
CA ILE A 48 -6.79 -15.50 1.63
C ILE A 48 -7.37 -16.36 0.50
N LEU A 49 -7.70 -15.75 -0.64
CA LEU A 49 -8.27 -16.46 -1.78
C LEU A 49 -7.30 -17.50 -2.35
N VAL A 50 -6.02 -17.13 -2.51
CA VAL A 50 -4.97 -18.04 -2.97
C VAL A 50 -4.76 -19.18 -1.98
N GLU A 51 -4.76 -18.87 -0.69
CA GLU A 51 -4.47 -19.86 0.35
C GLU A 51 -5.63 -20.84 0.59
N LEU A 52 -6.87 -20.38 0.39
CA LEU A 52 -8.08 -21.21 0.49
C LEU A 52 -8.41 -21.98 -0.80
N ALA A 53 -7.74 -21.68 -1.92
CA ALA A 53 -7.94 -22.41 -3.16
C ALA A 53 -7.60 -23.90 -2.97
N ALA A 54 -8.46 -24.78 -3.48
CA ALA A 54 -8.20 -26.22 -3.48
C ALA A 54 -7.09 -26.59 -4.47
N ASP A 55 -6.99 -25.84 -5.57
CA ASP A 55 -5.94 -25.98 -6.56
C ASP A 55 -4.61 -25.42 -6.04
N GLY A 56 -3.52 -26.05 -6.46
CA GLY A 56 -2.18 -25.53 -6.24
C GLY A 56 -1.95 -24.29 -7.08
N ILE A 57 -1.65 -23.17 -6.44
CA ILE A 57 -1.29 -21.92 -7.12
C ILE A 57 0.18 -21.67 -6.86
N LEU A 58 0.94 -21.47 -7.93
CA LEU A 58 2.36 -21.13 -7.88
C LEU A 58 2.59 -19.89 -8.73
N ILE A 59 3.47 -19.02 -8.25
CA ILE A 59 4.05 -17.94 -9.02
C ILE A 59 5.48 -18.34 -9.30
N GLU A 60 5.86 -18.39 -10.57
CA GLU A 60 7.18 -18.80 -11.00
C GLU A 60 7.76 -17.81 -12.01
N THR A 61 9.09 -17.78 -12.08
CA THR A 61 9.81 -17.13 -13.18
C THR A 61 9.54 -17.85 -14.50
N VAL A 62 9.87 -17.20 -15.62
CA VAL A 62 9.74 -17.84 -16.95
C VAL A 62 10.66 -19.06 -17.10
N GLU A 63 11.73 -19.14 -16.30
CA GLU A 63 12.63 -20.29 -16.20
C GLU A 63 12.12 -21.41 -15.28
N GLY A 64 10.94 -21.25 -14.67
CA GLY A 64 10.30 -22.25 -13.80
C GLY A 64 10.72 -22.19 -12.34
N ARG A 65 11.56 -21.23 -11.93
CA ARG A 65 11.88 -21.03 -10.51
C ARG A 65 10.66 -20.53 -9.74
N ILE A 66 10.24 -21.24 -8.72
CA ILE A 66 9.09 -20.89 -7.88
C ILE A 66 9.45 -19.69 -6.98
N LEU A 67 8.66 -18.63 -7.09
CA LEU A 67 8.77 -17.41 -6.28
C LEU A 67 7.80 -17.43 -5.10
N GLU A 68 6.61 -18.00 -5.29
CA GLU A 68 5.57 -18.14 -4.28
C GLU A 68 4.72 -19.39 -4.56
N CYS A 69 4.13 -19.96 -3.50
CA CYS A 69 3.15 -21.03 -3.64
C CYS A 69 2.04 -20.92 -2.60
N SER A 70 0.85 -21.45 -2.90
CA SER A 70 -0.22 -21.66 -1.92
C SER A 70 0.04 -22.91 -1.09
N THR A 71 -0.61 -23.03 0.08
CA THR A 71 -0.46 -24.25 0.91
C THR A 71 -0.96 -25.49 0.19
N ALA A 72 -2.02 -25.37 -0.62
CA ALA A 72 -2.48 -26.46 -1.47
C ALA A 72 -1.40 -26.88 -2.48
N GLY A 73 -0.72 -25.92 -3.10
CA GLY A 73 0.39 -26.18 -4.03
C GLY A 73 1.50 -26.99 -3.39
N ALA A 74 2.04 -26.50 -2.26
CA ALA A 74 3.09 -27.22 -1.54
C ALA A 74 2.67 -28.65 -1.15
N LYS A 75 1.43 -28.83 -0.68
CA LYS A 75 0.87 -30.15 -0.33
C LYS A 75 0.74 -31.10 -1.53
N ILE A 76 0.31 -30.60 -2.69
CA ILE A 76 0.18 -31.41 -3.91
C ILE A 76 1.54 -31.99 -4.31
N TYR A 77 2.61 -31.21 -4.19
CA TYR A 77 3.97 -31.67 -4.48
C TYR A 77 4.63 -32.43 -3.32
N GLY A 78 4.04 -32.42 -2.12
CA GLY A 78 4.54 -33.13 -0.95
C GLY A 78 5.68 -32.42 -0.20
N TYR A 79 5.80 -31.11 -0.37
CA TYR A 79 6.83 -30.27 0.27
C TYR A 79 6.21 -29.30 1.29
N ALA A 80 7.04 -28.76 2.18
CA ALA A 80 6.72 -27.53 2.89
C ALA A 80 6.83 -26.32 1.95
N LYS A 81 6.11 -25.23 2.26
CA LYS A 81 6.12 -24.02 1.42
C LYS A 81 7.52 -23.45 1.23
N GLU A 82 8.29 -23.41 2.32
CA GLU A 82 9.63 -22.83 2.36
C GLU A 82 10.62 -23.64 1.51
N GLU A 83 10.37 -24.93 1.35
CA GLU A 83 11.17 -25.83 0.53
C GLU A 83 10.85 -25.68 -0.96
N MET A 84 9.62 -25.23 -1.29
CA MET A 84 9.20 -24.96 -2.67
C MET A 84 9.84 -23.70 -3.23
N ILE A 85 10.07 -22.68 -2.41
CA ILE A 85 10.58 -21.39 -2.89
C ILE A 85 12.01 -21.55 -3.41
N GLY A 86 12.21 -21.23 -4.68
CA GLY A 86 13.50 -21.25 -5.34
C GLY A 86 13.87 -22.58 -6.01
N LEU A 87 13.05 -23.64 -5.87
CA LEU A 87 13.08 -24.79 -6.78
C LEU A 87 12.77 -24.35 -8.20
#